data_AF-A0A7X6XTU1-F1
#
_entry.id   AF-A0A7X6XTU1-F1
#
_cell.length_a   1.000
_cell.length_b   1.000
_cell.length_c   1.000
_cell.angle_alpha   90.00
_cell.angle_beta   90.00
_cell.angle_gamma   90.00
#
_symmetry.space_group_name_H-M   'P 1'
#
loop_
_entity.id
_entity.type
_entity.pdbx_description
1 polymer ?
#
loop_
_entity_poly.entity_id
_entity_poly.type
_entity_poly.pdbx_seq_one_letter_code
_entity_poly.pdbx_strand_id
1 'polypeptide(L)' 'MKRYLGLPEGEKTVYRIGRRTGIMHTLQDLDSSVRRNHVRRLIEQYGIDSSNVDLFIDGLLKNFI' A
#
# COMPACT_ATOMS: atom_id res chain seq x y z
N MET A 1 14.20 1.82 9.30
CA MET A 1 14.36 2.72 8.14
C MET A 1 15.07 2.07 6.94
N LYS A 2 16.27 1.47 7.10
CA LYS A 2 17.09 0.95 5.96
C LYS A 2 16.36 -0.04 5.04
N ARG A 3 15.57 -0.96 5.61
CA ARG A 3 14.82 -1.97 4.83
C ARG A 3 13.78 -1.35 3.89
N TYR A 4 13.09 -0.29 4.30
CA TYR A 4 12.09 0.38 3.45
C TYR A 4 12.73 1.18 2.32
N LEU A 5 13.84 1.87 2.60
CA LEU A 5 14.53 2.69 1.61
C LEU A 5 15.10 1.85 0.44
N GLY A 6 15.51 0.60 0.73
CA GLY A 6 16.00 -0.34 -0.28
C GLY A 6 14.92 -1.11 -1.04
N LEU A 7 13.63 -0.90 -0.75
CA LEU A 7 12.56 -1.54 -1.50
C LEU A 7 12.41 -0.93 -2.89
N PRO A 8 12.05 -1.73 -3.91
CA PRO A 8 11.58 -1.20 -5.19
C PRO A 8 10.37 -0.28 -4.98
N GLU A 9 10.21 0.74 -5.84
CA GLU A 9 9.08 1.68 -5.76
C GLU A 9 7.71 0.98 -5.75
N GLY A 10 7.54 -0.08 -6.54
CA GLY A 10 6.30 -0.88 -6.52
C GLY A 10 6.00 -1.51 -5.15
N GLU A 11 7.03 -1.97 -4.43
CA GLU A 11 6.87 -2.56 -3.09
C GLU A 11 6.63 -1.50 -2.03
N LYS A 12 7.22 -0.31 -2.18
CA LYS A 12 6.91 0.84 -1.34
C LYS A 12 5.44 1.23 -1.50
N THR A 13 4.92 1.27 -2.72
CA THR A 13 3.50 1.55 -3.00
C THR A 13 2.58 0.53 -2.33
N VAL A 14 2.85 -0.77 -2.49
CA VAL A 14 2.10 -1.84 -1.81
C VAL A 14 2.12 -1.65 -0.29
N TYR A 15 3.29 -1.37 0.30
CA TYR A 15 3.38 -1.14 1.74
C TYR A 15 2.60 0.10 2.20
N ARG A 16 2.70 1.21 1.47
CA ARG A 16 2.01 2.47 1.80
C ARG A 16 0.49 2.30 1.77
N ILE A 17 -0.03 1.68 0.72
CA ILE A 17 -1.46 1.40 0.58
C ILE A 17 -1.90 0.42 1.66
N GLY A 18 -1.17 -0.69 1.85
CA GLY A 18 -1.46 -1.68 2.88
C GLY A 18 -1.52 -1.09 4.29
N ARG A 19 -0.64 -0.13 4.61
CA ARG A 19 -0.65 0.60 5.88
C ARG A 19 -1.87 1.51 6.05
N ARG A 20 -2.37 2.10 4.96
CA ARG A 20 -3.50 3.02 5.02
C ARG A 20 -4.85 2.31 5.04
N THR A 21 -4.93 1.14 4.42
CA THR A 21 -6.13 0.29 4.43
C THR A 21 -6.19 -0.65 5.64
N GLY A 22 -5.15 -0.66 6.48
CA GLY A 22 -5.07 -1.53 7.66
C GLY A 22 -4.70 -2.98 7.37
N ILE A 23 -4.35 -3.33 6.13
CA ILE A 23 -3.96 -4.69 5.72
C ILE A 23 -2.54 -5.03 6.19
N MET A 24 -1.65 -4.03 6.23
CA MET A 24 -0.26 -4.18 6.65
C MET A 24 0.04 -3.25 7.83
N HIS A 25 0.75 -3.75 8.82
CA HIS A 25 1.17 -2.98 9.99
C HIS A 25 2.69 -2.84 10.06
N THR A 26 3.45 -3.81 9.54
CA THR A 26 4.91 -3.86 9.61
C THR A 26 5.50 -4.17 8.25
N LEU A 27 6.79 -3.84 8.05
CA LEU A 27 7.49 -4.19 6.81
C LEU A 27 7.62 -5.72 6.60
N GLN A 28 7.49 -6.52 7.65
CA GLN A 28 7.48 -7.98 7.56
C GLN A 28 6.18 -8.50 6.93
N ASP A 29 5.10 -7.71 6.96
CA ASP A 29 3.85 -8.09 6.29
C ASP A 29 4.00 -8.12 4.76
N LEU A 30 5.04 -7.49 4.20
CA LEU A 30 5.42 -7.64 2.79
C LEU A 30 5.96 -9.05 2.47
N ASP A 31 6.36 -9.82 3.48
CA ASP A 31 6.77 -11.21 3.28
C ASP A 31 5.53 -12.13 3.18
N SER A 32 4.34 -11.65 3.60
CA SER A 32 3.09 -12.38 3.48
C SER A 32 2.48 -12.22 2.08
N SER A 33 2.47 -13.31 1.31
CA SER A 33 1.85 -13.38 -0.02
C SER A 33 0.35 -13.06 0.01
N VAL A 34 -0.36 -13.47 1.06
CA VAL A 34 -1.80 -13.21 1.24
C VAL A 34 -2.07 -11.71 1.36
N ARG A 35 -1.35 -11.02 2.26
CA ARG A 35 -1.53 -9.58 2.48
C ARG A 35 -1.12 -8.78 1.25
N ARG A 36 -0.01 -9.16 0.59
CA ARG A 36 0.41 -8.56 -0.68
C ARG A 36 -0.65 -8.71 -1.76
N ASN A 37 -1.19 -9.90 -1.95
CA ASN A 37 -2.21 -10.13 -2.97
C ASN A 37 -3.48 -9.33 -2.69
N HIS A 38 -3.85 -9.16 -1.42
CA HIS A 38 -4.99 -8.32 -1.06
C HIS A 38 -4.75 -6.85 -1.45
N VAL A 39 -3.59 -6.30 -1.13
CA VAL A 39 -3.24 -4.93 -1.55
C VAL A 39 -3.14 -4.81 -3.08
N ARG A 40 -2.54 -5.79 -3.76
CA ARG A 40 -2.46 -5.81 -5.24
C ARG A 40 -3.84 -5.81 -5.88
N ARG A 41 -4.80 -6.57 -5.35
CA ARG A 41 -6.19 -6.53 -5.83
C ARG A 41 -6.82 -5.16 -5.66
N LEU A 42 -6.57 -4.47 -4.55
CA LEU A 42 -7.04 -3.08 -4.37
C LEU A 42 -6.39 -2.15 -5.40
N ILE A 43 -5.09 -2.28 -5.61
CA ILE A 43 -4.36 -1.52 -6.64
C ILE A 43 -5.01 -1.72 -8.02
N GLU A 44 -5.27 -2.96 -8.41
CA GLU A 44 -5.91 -3.27 -9.69
C GLU A 44 -7.37 -2.78 -9.74
N GLN A 45 -8.15 -3.01 -8.68
CA GLN A 45 -9.57 -2.66 -8.60
C GLN A 45 -9.82 -1.15 -8.70
N TYR A 46 -8.96 -0.36 -8.07
CA TYR A 46 -9.07 1.10 -8.05
C TYR A 46 -8.18 1.77 -9.11
N GLY A 47 -7.45 1.00 -9.93
CA GLY A 47 -6.53 1.52 -10.94
C GLY A 47 -5.42 2.38 -10.33
N ILE A 48 -4.89 1.99 -9.17
CA ILE A 48 -3.91 2.78 -8.43
C ILE A 48 -2.54 2.64 -9.09
N ASP A 49 -1.88 3.76 -9.32
CA ASP A 49 -0.52 3.84 -9.83
C ASP A 49 0.26 4.95 -9.10
N SER A 50 1.51 5.18 -9.50
CA SER A 50 2.36 6.21 -8.89
C SER A 50 1.85 7.63 -9.08
N SER A 51 0.92 7.88 -10.01
CA SER A 51 0.35 9.21 -10.29
C SER A 51 -0.86 9.52 -9.42
N ASN A 52 -1.62 8.52 -8.98
CA ASN A 52 -2.85 8.71 -8.23
C ASN A 52 -2.82 8.13 -6.80
N VAL A 53 -1.76 7.40 -6.42
CA VAL A 53 -1.64 6.77 -5.09
C VAL A 53 -1.79 7.77 -3.95
N ASP A 54 -1.23 8.97 -4.09
CA ASP A 54 -1.31 10.01 -3.06
C ASP A 54 -2.75 10.52 -2.91
N LEU A 55 -3.45 10.76 -4.02
CA LEU A 55 -4.86 11.15 -4.03
C LEU A 55 -5.77 10.07 -3.45
N PHE A 56 -5.49 8.80 -3.76
CA PHE A 56 -6.24 7.66 -3.21
C PHE A 56 -6.03 7.53 -1.70
N ILE A 57 -4.78 7.66 -1.22
CA ILE A 57 -4.45 7.66 0.21
C ILE A 57 -5.14 8.82 0.94
N ASP A 58 -5.17 10.01 0.33
CA ASP A 58 -5.87 11.18 0.89
C ASP A 58 -7.39 11.00 0.90
N GLY A 59 -7.96 10.39 -0.13
CA GLY A 59 -9.38 10.04 -0.18
C GLY A 59 -9.79 9.01 0.87
N LEU A 60 -8.91 8.05 1.18
CA LEU A 60 -9.11 7.11 2.28
C LEU A 60 -9.18 7.85 3.63
N LEU A 61 -8.31 8.83 3.87
CA LEU A 61 -8.32 9.59 5.13
C LEU A 61 -9.59 10.39 5.34
N LYS A 62 -10.20 10.90 4.26
CA LYS A 62 -11.42 11.70 4.32
C LYS A 62 -12.69 10.91 4.64
N ASN A 63 -12.71 9.60 4.36
CA ASN A 63 -13.89 8.74 4.58
C ASN A 63 -13.99 8.16 6.00
N PHE A 64 -13.01 8.42 6.88
CA PHE A 64 -12.98 7.94 8.27
C PHE A 64 -13.21 9.06 9.30
N ILE A 65 -13.75 10.22 8.90
CA ILE A 65 -14.16 11.32 9.80
C ILE A 65 -15.67 11.51 9.70
#